data_AF-A0A147B8S4-F1
#
_entry.id   AF-A0A147B8S4-F1
#
_cell.length_a   1.000
_cell.length_b   1.000
_cell.length_c   1.000
_cell.angle_alpha   90.00
_cell.angle_beta   90.00
_cell.angle_gamma   90.00
#
_symmetry.space_group_name_H-M   'P 1'
#
loop_
_entity.id
_entity.type
_entity.pdbx_description
1 polymer ?
#
loop_
_entity_poly.entity_id
_entity_poly.type
_entity_poly.pdbx_seq_one_letter_code
_entity_poly.pdbx_strand_id
1 'polypeptide(L)'
;HKVAVLATLLRHLAWVQRKDRQDHVLLYGHRTVKKCIQGCTLSELAELATALKSSTVQTLTSVFAICVVCSIVERAEELYRLQPGAEDDVRSRWSSLAAELMERLASGLTPEATNAVIRSSNASVVLSHLHRLQVDRATIDKLSPIVSQETTQHNGFSDALPTG
;
A
#
# COMPACT_ATOMS: atom_id res chain seq x y z
N HIS A 1 0.39 -20.49 -7.73
CA HIS A 1 -0.49 -19.94 -8.78
C HIS A 1 -0.96 -18.51 -8.49
N LYS A 2 -1.65 -18.21 -7.37
CA LYS A 2 -2.16 -16.85 -7.08
C LYS A 2 -1.08 -15.74 -7.12
N VAL A 3 0.08 -15.98 -6.52
CA VAL A 3 1.19 -15.01 -6.45
C VAL A 3 1.80 -14.77 -7.82
N ALA A 4 2.01 -15.82 -8.62
CA ALA A 4 2.52 -15.69 -9.99
C ALA A 4 1.59 -14.86 -10.89
N VAL A 5 0.28 -15.05 -10.77
CA VAL A 5 -0.73 -14.25 -11.50
C VAL A 5 -0.66 -12.80 -11.06
N LEU A 6 -0.65 -12.54 -9.74
CA LEU A 6 -0.56 -11.18 -9.21
C LEU A 6 0.76 -10.50 -9.58
N ALA A 7 1.89 -11.18 -9.44
CA ALA A 7 3.20 -10.66 -9.86
C ALA A 7 3.22 -10.32 -11.35
N THR A 8 2.55 -11.12 -12.20
CA THR A 8 2.41 -10.83 -13.63
C THR A 8 1.55 -9.59 -13.87
N LEU A 9 0.42 -9.45 -13.17
CA LEU A 9 -0.39 -8.23 -13.20
C LEU A 9 0.43 -6.99 -12.82
N LEU A 10 1.22 -7.08 -11.74
CA LEU A 10 2.02 -5.96 -11.21
C LEU A 10 3.17 -5.59 -12.16
N ARG A 11 3.83 -6.57 -12.79
CA ARG A 11 4.85 -6.32 -13.82
C ARG A 11 4.30 -5.58 -15.04
N HIS A 12 3.04 -5.86 -15.40
CA HIS A 12 2.38 -5.24 -16.55
C HIS A 12 1.42 -4.11 -16.16
N LEU A 13 1.51 -3.60 -14.93
CA LEU A 13 0.54 -2.67 -14.36
C LEU A 13 0.38 -1.41 -15.20
N ALA A 14 1.47 -0.87 -15.75
CA ALA A 14 1.44 0.30 -16.63
C ALA A 14 0.60 0.08 -17.91
N TRP A 15 0.60 -1.15 -18.45
CA TRP A 15 -0.23 -1.50 -19.60
C TRP A 15 -1.69 -1.69 -19.19
N VAL A 16 -1.94 -2.38 -18.06
CA VAL A 16 -3.28 -2.61 -17.53
C VAL A 16 -3.97 -1.29 -17.19
N GLN A 17 -3.31 -0.38 -16.47
CA GLN A 17 -3.83 0.94 -16.14
C GLN A 17 -4.19 1.75 -17.39
N ARG A 18 -3.41 1.63 -18.47
CA ARG A 18 -3.71 2.32 -19.74
C ARG A 18 -4.99 1.79 -20.38
N LYS A 19 -5.23 0.47 -20.29
CA LYS A 19 -6.45 -0.16 -20.80
C LYS A 19 -7.66 0.11 -19.91
N ASP A 20 -7.46 0.23 -18.60
CA ASP A 20 -8.52 0.53 -17.63
C ASP A 20 -8.98 2.00 -17.61
N ARG A 21 -8.36 2.90 -18.41
CA ARG A 21 -8.67 4.34 -18.39
C ARG A 21 -10.13 4.70 -18.68
N GLN A 22 -10.84 3.85 -19.41
CA GLN A 22 -12.24 4.07 -19.79
C GLN A 22 -13.21 3.25 -18.94
N ASP A 23 -12.77 2.06 -18.51
CA ASP A 23 -13.61 1.11 -17.79
C ASP A 23 -13.61 1.37 -16.27
N HIS A 24 -12.50 1.90 -15.73
CA HIS A 24 -12.30 2.15 -14.30
C HIS A 24 -12.58 0.95 -13.40
N VAL A 25 -12.42 -0.28 -13.92
CA VAL A 25 -12.80 -1.51 -13.23
C VAL A 25 -11.67 -2.11 -12.39
N LEU A 26 -10.43 -1.70 -12.63
CA LEU A 26 -9.26 -2.19 -11.90
C LEU A 26 -9.40 -1.98 -10.37
N LEU A 27 -10.05 -0.88 -9.96
CA LEU A 27 -10.33 -0.61 -8.56
C LEU A 27 -11.33 -1.58 -7.93
N TYR A 28 -12.29 -2.14 -8.68
CA TYR A 28 -13.17 -3.19 -8.15
C TYR A 28 -12.39 -4.46 -7.82
N GLY A 29 -11.33 -4.75 -8.59
CA GLY A 29 -10.44 -5.90 -8.36
C GLY A 29 -9.58 -5.78 -7.10
N HIS A 30 -9.42 -4.57 -6.52
CA HIS A 30 -8.57 -4.33 -5.36
C HIS A 30 -8.91 -5.23 -4.16
N ARG A 31 -10.21 -5.45 -3.86
CA ARG A 31 -10.61 -6.30 -2.72
C ARG A 31 -10.12 -7.74 -2.88
N THR A 32 -10.20 -8.28 -4.09
CA THR A 32 -9.70 -9.63 -4.40
C THR A 32 -8.18 -9.69 -4.26
N VAL A 33 -7.48 -8.67 -4.79
CA VAL A 33 -6.02 -8.56 -4.67
C VAL A 33 -5.59 -8.47 -3.19
N LYS A 34 -6.25 -7.64 -2.37
CA LYS A 34 -5.98 -7.53 -0.93
C LYS A 34 -6.15 -8.88 -0.22
N LYS A 35 -7.22 -9.62 -0.51
CA LYS A 35 -7.43 -10.98 0.03
C LYS A 35 -6.32 -11.96 -0.39
N CYS A 36 -5.85 -11.88 -1.63
CA CYS A 36 -4.72 -12.70 -2.07
C CYS A 36 -3.45 -12.40 -1.27
N ILE A 37 -3.15 -11.11 -1.06
CA ILE A 37 -1.99 -10.61 -0.31
C ILE A 37 -2.06 -11.03 1.16
N GLN A 38 -3.23 -10.96 1.79
CA GLN A 38 -3.41 -11.39 3.19
C GLN A 38 -2.98 -12.84 3.45
N GLY A 39 -3.06 -13.70 2.44
CA GLY A 39 -2.61 -15.09 2.52
C GLY A 39 -1.18 -15.33 2.04
N CYS A 40 -0.35 -14.30 1.92
CA CYS A 40 1.05 -14.42 1.48
C CYS A 40 2.02 -14.53 2.66
N THR A 41 3.12 -15.24 2.41
CA THR A 41 4.35 -15.30 3.22
C THR A 41 5.27 -14.11 2.89
N LEU A 42 6.28 -13.85 3.72
CA LEU A 42 7.20 -12.72 3.50
C LEU A 42 7.99 -12.85 2.19
N SER A 43 8.37 -14.08 1.79
CA SER A 43 9.03 -14.33 0.50
C SER A 43 8.11 -13.98 -0.68
N GLU A 44 6.83 -14.38 -0.62
CA GLU A 44 5.86 -14.03 -1.65
C GLU A 44 5.60 -12.51 -1.69
N LEU A 45 5.56 -11.83 -0.55
CA LEU A 45 5.47 -10.36 -0.50
C LEU A 45 6.68 -9.69 -1.17
N ALA A 46 7.88 -10.23 -0.95
CA ALA A 46 9.09 -9.73 -1.60
C ALA A 46 9.05 -9.94 -3.14
N GLU A 47 8.46 -11.04 -3.63
CA GLU A 47 8.22 -11.24 -5.07
C GLU A 47 7.24 -10.19 -5.64
N LEU A 48 6.14 -9.91 -4.93
CA LEU A 48 5.17 -8.89 -5.35
C LEU A 48 5.77 -7.48 -5.34
N ALA A 49 6.56 -7.14 -4.32
CA ALA A 49 7.29 -5.87 -4.25
C ALA A 49 8.31 -5.75 -5.37
N THR A 50 9.03 -6.84 -5.69
CA THR A 50 9.96 -6.87 -6.83
C THR A 50 9.25 -6.62 -8.16
N ALA A 51 8.06 -7.22 -8.36
CA ALA A 51 7.24 -6.99 -9.55
C ALA A 51 6.77 -5.53 -9.68
N LEU A 52 6.51 -4.86 -8.55
CA LEU A 52 6.15 -3.44 -8.53
C LEU A 52 7.35 -2.51 -8.76
N LYS A 53 8.53 -2.88 -8.24
CA LYS A 53 9.76 -2.06 -8.34
C LYS A 53 10.14 -1.72 -9.78
N SER A 54 9.84 -2.58 -10.76
CA SER A 54 10.08 -2.31 -12.18
C SER A 54 9.11 -1.29 -12.81
N SER A 55 8.04 -0.90 -12.10
CA SER A 55 7.06 0.07 -12.59
C SER A 55 7.62 1.49 -12.57
N THR A 56 7.21 2.32 -13.52
CA THR A 56 7.52 3.76 -13.49
C THR A 56 6.89 4.41 -12.26
N VAL A 57 7.45 5.54 -11.82
CA VAL A 57 6.91 6.31 -10.69
C VAL A 57 5.44 6.67 -10.93
N GLN A 58 5.08 7.11 -12.14
CA GLN A 58 3.70 7.42 -12.53
C GLN A 58 2.74 6.22 -12.41
N THR A 59 3.21 5.01 -12.72
CA THR A 59 2.42 3.79 -12.54
C THR A 59 2.25 3.43 -11.07
N LEU A 60 3.30 3.62 -10.27
CA LEU A 60 3.28 3.35 -8.82
C LEU A 60 2.37 4.30 -8.04
N THR A 61 2.15 5.51 -8.54
CA THR A 61 1.34 6.54 -7.87
C THR A 61 -0.14 6.49 -8.27
N SER A 62 -0.57 5.47 -9.03
CA SER A 62 -1.99 5.24 -9.26
C SER A 62 -2.69 4.77 -7.98
N VAL A 63 -3.96 5.11 -7.80
CA VAL A 63 -4.75 4.69 -6.63
C VAL A 63 -4.69 3.18 -6.39
N PHE A 64 -4.87 2.38 -7.45
CA PHE A 64 -4.75 0.93 -7.36
C PHE A 64 -3.36 0.48 -6.88
N ALA A 65 -2.28 1.01 -7.46
CA ALA A 65 -0.91 0.65 -7.11
C ALA A 65 -0.60 1.00 -5.65
N ILE A 66 -1.00 2.19 -5.20
CA ILE A 66 -0.86 2.65 -3.81
C ILE A 66 -1.57 1.67 -2.86
N CYS A 67 -2.83 1.33 -3.14
CA CYS A 67 -3.59 0.39 -2.31
C CYS A 67 -2.94 -1.01 -2.25
N VAL A 68 -2.34 -1.48 -3.34
CA VAL A 68 -1.59 -2.73 -3.37
C VAL A 68 -0.33 -2.63 -2.50
N VAL A 69 0.48 -1.57 -2.65
CA VAL A 69 1.69 -1.34 -1.84
C VAL A 69 1.34 -1.33 -0.35
N CYS A 70 0.31 -0.56 0.04
CA CYS A 70 -0.16 -0.53 1.42
C CYS A 70 -0.59 -1.91 1.92
N SER A 71 -1.32 -2.67 1.11
CA SER A 71 -1.76 -4.03 1.48
C SER A 71 -0.59 -5.00 1.68
N ILE A 72 0.47 -4.90 0.86
CA ILE A 72 1.69 -5.71 1.01
C ILE A 72 2.36 -5.38 2.34
N VAL A 73 2.46 -4.08 2.68
CA VAL A 73 3.14 -3.61 3.89
C VAL A 73 2.35 -3.92 5.15
N GLU A 74 1.01 -3.76 5.12
CA GLU A 74 0.11 -4.20 6.19
C GLU A 74 0.35 -5.68 6.51
N ARG A 75 0.39 -6.52 5.48
CA ARG A 75 0.63 -7.96 5.65
C ARG A 75 2.05 -8.25 6.17
N ALA A 76 3.06 -7.53 5.70
CA ALA A 76 4.43 -7.70 6.19
C ALA A 76 4.51 -7.39 7.69
N GLU A 77 3.86 -6.33 8.18
CA GLU A 77 3.84 -6.01 9.60
C GLU A 77 3.14 -7.09 10.44
N GLU A 78 2.02 -7.65 9.96
CA GLU A 78 1.38 -8.80 10.62
C GLU A 78 2.34 -9.98 10.76
N LEU A 79 3.10 -10.31 9.71
CA LEU A 79 4.07 -11.40 9.73
C LEU A 79 5.22 -11.12 10.70
N TYR A 80 5.70 -9.88 10.78
CA TYR A 80 6.74 -9.48 11.74
C TYR A 80 6.27 -9.63 13.19
N ARG A 81 4.99 -9.35 13.47
CA ARG A 81 4.40 -9.52 14.81
C ARG A 81 4.16 -10.97 15.18
N LEU A 82 3.70 -11.79 14.22
CA LEU A 82 3.29 -13.18 14.47
C LEU A 82 4.44 -14.18 14.38
N GLN A 83 5.47 -13.91 13.58
CA GLN A 83 6.56 -14.84 13.28
C GLN A 83 7.93 -14.17 13.44
N PRO A 84 8.34 -13.81 14.67
CA PRO A 84 9.59 -13.08 14.91
C PRO A 84 10.85 -13.81 14.40
N GLY A 85 10.79 -15.13 14.18
CA GLY A 85 11.90 -15.96 13.71
C GLY A 85 11.96 -16.25 12.21
N ALA A 86 11.29 -15.47 11.34
CA ALA A 86 11.46 -15.65 9.89
C ALA A 86 12.95 -15.51 9.49
N GLU A 87 13.41 -16.31 8.52
CA GLU A 87 14.81 -16.36 8.06
C GLU A 87 15.37 -14.95 7.82
N ASP A 88 16.50 -14.65 8.46
CA ASP A 88 17.14 -13.32 8.45
C ASP A 88 17.41 -12.81 7.02
N ASP A 89 17.74 -13.72 6.09
CA ASP A 89 17.96 -13.39 4.68
C ASP A 89 16.70 -12.84 4.00
N VAL A 90 15.53 -13.44 4.27
CA VAL A 90 14.25 -13.00 3.70
C VAL A 90 13.82 -11.67 4.30
N ARG A 91 14.05 -11.47 5.61
CA ARG A 91 13.77 -10.20 6.30
C ARG A 91 14.66 -9.07 5.80
N SER A 92 15.95 -9.33 5.62
CA SER A 92 16.91 -8.36 5.08
C SER A 92 16.54 -7.95 3.65
N ARG A 93 16.25 -8.94 2.79
CA ARG A 93 15.78 -8.71 1.41
C ARG A 93 14.48 -7.89 1.38
N TRP A 94 13.50 -8.26 2.21
CA TRP A 94 12.26 -7.50 2.33
C TRP A 94 12.51 -6.05 2.75
N SER A 95 13.32 -5.83 3.79
CA SER A 95 13.59 -4.51 4.34
C SER A 95 14.18 -3.56 3.28
N SER A 96 15.16 -4.04 2.51
CA SER A 96 15.75 -3.27 1.40
C SER A 96 14.73 -2.96 0.30
N LEU A 97 13.95 -3.96 -0.13
CA LEU A 97 12.93 -3.78 -1.18
C LEU A 97 11.82 -2.82 -0.75
N ALA A 98 11.35 -2.95 0.49
CA ALA A 98 10.28 -2.13 1.03
C ALA A 98 10.73 -0.68 1.19
N ALA A 99 11.95 -0.42 1.69
CA ALA A 99 12.51 0.93 1.78
C ALA A 99 12.57 1.60 0.39
N GLU A 100 13.16 0.93 -0.60
CA GLU A 100 13.26 1.47 -1.96
C GLU A 100 11.89 1.70 -2.61
N LEU A 101 10.94 0.77 -2.43
CA LEU A 101 9.60 0.92 -2.98
C LEU A 101 8.86 2.12 -2.36
N MET A 102 9.07 2.38 -1.07
CA MET A 102 8.49 3.50 -0.35
C MET A 102 9.10 4.83 -0.73
N GLU A 103 10.42 4.89 -0.90
CA GLU A 103 11.11 6.07 -1.42
C GLU A 103 10.61 6.44 -2.82
N ARG A 104 10.48 5.44 -3.71
CA ARG A 104 9.94 5.66 -5.06
C ARG A 104 8.51 6.16 -5.02
N LEU A 105 7.67 5.59 -4.16
CA LEU A 105 6.30 6.04 -3.99
C LEU A 105 6.24 7.49 -3.46
N ALA A 106 7.03 7.81 -2.43
CA ALA A 106 7.14 9.15 -1.87
C ALA A 106 7.65 10.19 -2.88
N SER A 107 8.57 9.81 -3.77
CA SER A 107 9.10 10.71 -4.80
C SER A 107 8.05 11.10 -5.86
N GLY A 108 7.03 10.26 -6.06
CA GLY A 108 6.01 10.46 -7.07
C GLY A 108 4.66 10.94 -6.56
N LEU A 109 4.46 10.96 -5.25
CA LEU A 109 3.20 11.34 -4.63
C LEU A 109 2.92 12.83 -4.89
N THR A 110 1.86 13.08 -5.65
CA THR A 110 1.30 14.41 -5.85
C THR A 110 0.06 14.60 -4.97
N PRO A 111 -0.34 15.85 -4.68
CA PRO A 111 -1.57 16.13 -3.92
C PRO A 111 -2.82 15.46 -4.53
N GLU A 112 -2.90 15.38 -5.86
CA GLU A 112 -4.03 14.77 -6.58
C GLU A 112 -4.07 13.26 -6.36
N ALA A 113 -2.91 12.59 -6.44
CA ALA A 113 -2.80 11.16 -6.17
C ALA A 113 -3.18 10.84 -4.72
N THR A 114 -2.74 11.66 -3.77
CA THR A 114 -3.10 11.57 -2.35
C THR A 114 -4.61 11.67 -2.13
N ASN A 115 -5.27 12.64 -2.75
CA ASN A 115 -6.70 12.88 -2.58
C ASN A 115 -7.58 11.78 -3.20
N ALA A 116 -7.07 11.09 -4.23
CA ALA A 116 -7.78 10.02 -4.92
C ALA A 116 -7.70 8.66 -4.20
N VAL A 117 -6.75 8.50 -3.27
CA VAL A 117 -6.61 7.26 -2.50
C VAL A 117 -7.68 7.20 -1.43
N ILE A 118 -8.52 6.16 -1.48
CA ILE A 118 -9.37 5.77 -0.35
C ILE A 118 -8.40 5.41 0.79
N ARG A 119 -8.28 6.31 1.78
CA ARG A 119 -7.35 6.20 2.91
C ARG A 119 -7.36 4.78 3.45
N SER A 120 -6.18 4.16 3.58
CA SER A 120 -6.10 2.82 4.17
C SER A 120 -6.71 2.86 5.57
N SER A 121 -7.61 1.92 5.86
CA SER A 121 -8.17 1.72 7.20
C SER A 121 -7.09 1.38 8.24
N ASN A 122 -5.90 0.97 7.79
CA ASN A 122 -4.80 0.47 8.62
C ASN A 122 -3.54 1.34 8.52
N ALA A 123 -3.76 2.64 8.33
CA ALA A 123 -2.79 3.72 8.44
C ALA A 123 -1.66 3.47 9.48
N SER A 124 -2.04 3.17 10.72
CA SER A 124 -1.12 2.93 11.84
C SER A 124 -0.21 1.72 11.66
N VAL A 125 -0.67 0.68 10.95
CA VAL A 125 0.11 -0.53 10.68
C VAL A 125 1.20 -0.24 9.66
N VAL A 126 0.87 0.52 8.61
CA VAL A 126 1.85 0.92 7.59
C VAL A 126 2.93 1.79 8.21
N LEU A 127 2.55 2.83 8.97
CA LEU A 127 3.51 3.69 9.68
C LEU A 127 4.39 2.91 10.66
N SER A 128 3.80 2.02 11.45
CA SER A 128 4.54 1.14 12.37
C SER A 128 5.58 0.30 11.63
N HIS A 129 5.26 -0.20 10.44
CA HIS A 129 6.20 -0.96 9.63
C HIS A 129 7.32 -0.08 9.07
N LEU A 130 7.00 1.11 8.57
CA LEU A 130 8.01 2.06 8.05
C LEU A 130 9.02 2.45 9.13
N HIS A 131 8.55 2.70 10.36
CA HIS A 131 9.42 2.95 11.50
C HIS A 131 10.30 1.74 11.84
N ARG A 132 9.75 0.51 11.79
CA ARG A 132 10.52 -0.73 12.00
C ARG A 132 11.64 -0.88 10.98
N LEU A 133 11.37 -0.52 9.72
CA LEU A 133 12.32 -0.57 8.63
C LEU A 133 13.30 0.61 8.61
N GLN A 134 13.18 1.56 9.55
CA GLN A 134 14.02 2.75 9.65
C GLN A 134 14.00 3.60 8.36
N VAL A 135 12.85 3.66 7.69
CA VAL A 135 12.66 4.52 6.52
C VAL A 135 12.85 5.98 6.92
N ASP A 136 13.51 6.77 6.06
CA ASP A 136 13.81 8.18 6.34
C ASP A 136 12.56 8.98 6.69
N ARG A 137 12.71 9.90 7.65
CA ARG A 137 11.59 10.70 8.17
C ARG A 137 10.93 11.55 7.09
N ALA A 138 11.70 12.12 6.15
CA ALA A 138 11.12 12.91 5.07
C ALA A 138 10.29 12.04 4.10
N THR A 139 10.64 10.76 3.95
CA THR A 139 9.86 9.80 3.19
C THR A 139 8.57 9.44 3.91
N ILE A 140 8.63 9.20 5.23
CA ILE A 140 7.44 8.96 6.06
C ILE A 140 6.49 10.16 6.02
N ASP A 141 7.01 11.38 6.15
CA ASP A 141 6.20 12.61 6.13
C ASP A 141 5.45 12.78 4.79
N LYS A 142 6.09 12.45 3.66
CA LYS A 142 5.46 12.46 2.33
C LYS A 142 4.40 11.37 2.15
N LEU A 143 4.59 10.21 2.78
CA LEU A 143 3.63 9.10 2.73
C LEU A 143 2.47 9.32 3.70
N SER A 144 2.68 10.08 4.78
CA SER A 144 1.69 10.34 5.84
C SER A 144 0.27 10.66 5.31
N PRO A 145 0.06 11.44 4.24
CA PRO A 145 -1.29 11.76 3.78
C PRO A 145 -2.08 10.56 3.23
N ILE A 146 -1.39 9.51 2.76
CA ILE A 146 -2.02 8.26 2.28
C ILE A 146 -1.99 7.14 3.33
N VAL A 147 -1.21 7.29 4.41
CA VAL A 147 -1.06 6.30 5.49
C VAL A 147 -1.49 6.80 6.87
N SER A 148 -2.08 7.99 7.01
CA SER A 148 -2.57 8.49 8.30
C SER A 148 -4.09 8.65 8.28
N GLN A 149 -4.75 8.15 9.33
CA GLN A 149 -6.02 8.72 9.76
C GLN A 149 -5.69 9.87 10.72
N GLU A 150 -5.89 11.11 10.28
CA GLU A 150 -6.47 12.06 11.23
C GLU A 150 -7.98 11.90 11.13
N THR A 151 -8.55 11.12 12.05
CA THR A 151 -9.94 11.33 12.45
C THR A 151 -10.02 12.70 13.12
N THR A 152 -10.11 13.76 12.33
CA THR A 152 -10.90 14.91 12.74
C THR A 152 -12.34 14.46 12.69
N GLN A 153 -12.80 13.86 13.79
CA GLN A 153 -14.22 13.95 14.15
C GLN A 153 -14.54 15.43 14.20
N HIS A 154 -15.15 15.95 13.14
CA HIS A 154 -15.91 17.16 13.22
C HIS A 154 -17.18 16.82 14.02
N ASN A 155 -17.06 16.85 15.34
CA ASN A 155 -18.21 16.97 16.23
C ASN A 155 -18.85 18.33 15.93
N GLY A 156 -19.76 18.32 14.98
CA GLY A 156 -20.41 19.52 14.44
C GLY A 156 -21.74 19.17 13.78
N PHE A 157 -22.46 18.19 14.31
CA PHE A 157 -23.91 18.12 14.12
C PHE A 157 -24.56 18.29 15.48
N SER A 158 -25.10 19.50 15.65
CA SER A 158 -25.90 19.95 16.77
C SER A 158 -27.06 18.99 16.99
N ASP A 159 -27.14 18.40 18.17
CA ASP A 159 -28.36 17.80 18.70
C ASP A 159 -29.41 18.91 18.83
N ALA A 160 -30.27 19.01 17.83
CA ALA A 160 -31.53 19.73 17.91
C ALA A 160 -32.57 18.87 17.18
N LEU A 161 -33.12 17.90 17.92
CA LEU A 161 -34.36 17.23 17.56
C LEU A 161 -35.50 18.28 17.57
N PRO A 162 -36.32 18.40 16.51
CA PRO A 162 -37.58 19.08 16.62
C PRO A 162 -38.55 18.18 17.41
N THR A 163 -39.02 18.67 18.56
CA THR A 163 -40.18 18.13 19.26
C THR A 163 -41.41 18.28 18.36
N GLY A 164 -41.90 17.15 17.85
CA GLY A 164 -43.24 17.00 17.29
C GLY A 164 -44.14 16.26 18.27
#